data_AF-A0A5M9MR24-F1
#
_entry.id   AF-A0A5M9MR24-F1
#
_cell.length_a   1.000
_cell.length_b   1.000
_cell.length_c   1.000
_cell.angle_alpha   90.00
_cell.angle_beta   90.00
_cell.angle_gamma   90.00
#
_symmetry.space_group_name_H-M   'P 1'
#
loop_
_entity.id
_entity.type
_entity.pdbx_description
1 polymer ?
#
loop_
_entity_poly.entity_id
_entity_poly.type
_entity_poly.pdbx_seq_one_letter_code
_entity_poly.pdbx_strand_id
1 'polypeptide(L)'
;MGLILTSVGEHSIMDVTGQDRVIHLLSKTCRNELFSDEELSSGNLAPLDIIPFLDDSYIRGDELSHQIIKPGRVSQVHVGLLLAFMWESITRTRLPPSDPTSETTFARAIDVRRFLNVPSTYSGLIQNMAYNDSTLQQISDQLLGCIASQLRQEIDPPKIEFRTRALATELHRSRDKSHVSCTATVSPSTSVSFSSWAKVNLC
;
A
#
# COMPACT_ATOMS: atom_id res chain seq x y z
N MET A 1 -38.22 -4.27 -1.17
CA MET A 1 -37.61 -2.92 -1.04
C MET A 1 -36.11 -3.08 -1.06
N GLY A 2 -35.35 -2.03 -1.44
CA GLY A 2 -33.89 -2.04 -1.35
C GLY A 2 -33.40 -1.45 -0.03
N LEU A 3 -32.18 -1.84 0.38
CA LEU A 3 -31.42 -1.23 1.47
C LEU A 3 -30.03 -0.89 0.94
N ILE A 4 -29.47 0.24 1.38
CA ILE A 4 -28.07 0.61 1.17
C ILE A 4 -27.44 0.75 2.55
N LEU A 5 -26.34 0.02 2.78
CA LEU A 5 -25.52 0.12 3.98
C LEU A 5 -24.19 0.78 3.61
N THR A 6 -23.82 1.82 4.35
CA THR A 6 -22.54 2.53 4.19
C THR A 6 -21.70 2.34 5.45
N SER A 7 -20.46 1.88 5.29
CA SER A 7 -19.47 1.78 6.36
C SER A 7 -18.35 2.79 6.12
N VAL A 8 -17.94 3.51 7.16
CA VAL A 8 -16.87 4.53 7.11
C VAL A 8 -15.83 4.19 8.17
N GLY A 9 -14.67 3.68 7.73
CA GLY A 9 -13.50 3.47 8.58
C GLY A 9 -12.67 4.75 8.70
N GLU A 10 -12.03 4.93 9.86
CA GLU A 10 -11.00 5.96 10.05
C GLU A 10 -9.63 5.38 9.64
N HIS A 11 -8.92 6.06 8.73
CA HIS A 11 -7.79 5.44 8.01
C HIS A 11 -6.46 5.45 8.79
N SER A 12 -6.33 6.18 9.90
CA SER A 12 -5.20 6.04 10.82
C SER A 12 -5.34 4.81 11.73
N ILE A 13 -6.58 4.39 12.01
CA ILE A 13 -6.90 3.19 12.78
C ILE A 13 -6.89 1.92 11.92
N MET A 14 -7.47 1.95 10.72
CA MET A 14 -7.62 0.75 9.86
C MET A 14 -7.32 0.99 8.37
N ASP A 15 -6.84 -0.05 7.69
CA ASP A 15 -6.88 -0.14 6.23
C ASP A 15 -8.17 -0.87 5.77
N VAL A 16 -8.35 -1.06 4.46
CA VAL A 16 -9.54 -1.74 3.92
C VAL A 16 -9.65 -3.20 4.39
N THR A 17 -8.54 -3.92 4.56
CA THR A 17 -8.55 -5.30 5.08
C THR A 17 -9.00 -5.31 6.55
N GLY A 18 -8.62 -4.28 7.30
CA GLY A 18 -9.12 -4.04 8.65
C GLY A 18 -10.61 -3.69 8.69
N GLN A 19 -11.08 -2.83 7.78
CA GLN A 19 -12.49 -2.45 7.67
C GLN A 19 -13.37 -3.63 7.24
N ASP A 20 -12.92 -4.43 6.27
CA ASP A 20 -13.55 -5.69 5.85
C ASP A 20 -13.73 -6.64 7.03
N ARG A 21 -12.68 -6.75 7.86
CA ARG A 21 -12.69 -7.57 9.07
C ARG A 21 -13.68 -7.06 10.13
N VAL A 22 -13.81 -5.74 10.30
CA VAL A 22 -14.81 -5.12 11.19
C VAL A 22 -16.24 -5.33 10.66
N ILE A 23 -16.45 -5.19 9.35
CA ILE A 23 -17.75 -5.46 8.69
C ILE A 23 -18.15 -6.93 8.85
N HIS A 24 -17.20 -7.86 8.70
CA HIS A 24 -17.43 -9.29 8.94
C HIS A 24 -17.86 -9.57 10.39
N LEU A 25 -17.19 -9.00 11.39
CA LEU A 25 -17.56 -9.18 12.80
C LEU A 25 -18.92 -8.56 13.14
N LEU A 26 -19.26 -7.41 12.56
CA LEU A 26 -20.60 -6.83 12.63
C LEU A 26 -21.65 -7.76 11.99
N SER A 27 -21.36 -8.29 10.80
CA SER A 27 -22.19 -9.25 10.07
C SER A 27 -22.48 -10.51 10.89
N LYS A 28 -21.47 -11.07 11.58
CA LYS A 28 -21.62 -12.17 12.56
C LYS A 28 -22.49 -11.77 13.75
N THR A 29 -22.26 -10.59 14.32
CA THR A 29 -23.02 -10.06 15.47
C THR A 29 -24.51 -9.95 15.13
N CYS A 30 -24.85 -9.45 13.93
CA CYS A 30 -26.24 -9.35 13.46
C CYS A 30 -26.93 -10.70 13.24
N ARG A 31 -26.19 -11.82 13.21
CA ARG A 31 -26.71 -13.20 13.15
C ARG A 31 -26.64 -13.94 14.50
N ASN A 32 -26.22 -13.28 15.57
CA ASN A 32 -25.90 -13.88 16.88
C ASN A 32 -24.84 -15.00 16.80
N GLU A 33 -23.91 -14.92 15.84
CA GLU A 33 -22.82 -15.89 15.70
C GLU A 33 -21.67 -15.60 16.66
N LEU A 34 -21.18 -16.62 17.35
CA LEU A 34 -20.02 -16.51 18.24
C LEU A 34 -18.74 -16.17 17.47
N PHE A 35 -17.89 -15.32 18.06
CA PHE A 35 -16.53 -15.08 17.60
C PHE A 35 -15.62 -16.26 17.99
N SER A 36 -14.65 -16.61 17.13
CA SER A 36 -13.61 -17.61 17.49
C SER A 36 -12.49 -16.99 18.33
N ASP A 37 -11.69 -17.82 19.00
CA ASP A 37 -10.54 -17.37 19.79
C ASP A 37 -9.49 -16.64 18.94
N GLU A 38 -9.35 -16.99 17.66
CA GLU A 38 -8.51 -16.23 16.72
C GLU A 38 -9.09 -14.83 16.49
N GLU A 39 -10.40 -14.73 16.31
CA GLU A 39 -11.09 -13.46 16.05
C GLU A 39 -11.02 -12.50 17.25
N LEU A 40 -11.12 -13.07 18.46
CA LEU A 40 -10.99 -12.34 19.72
C LEU A 40 -9.55 -11.91 19.99
N SER A 41 -8.57 -12.78 19.74
CA SER A 41 -7.15 -12.44 19.94
C SER A 41 -6.63 -11.46 18.89
N SER A 42 -6.91 -11.68 17.60
CA SER A 42 -6.48 -10.81 16.50
C SER A 42 -7.07 -9.40 16.61
N GLY A 43 -8.33 -9.28 17.02
CA GLY A 43 -9.04 -8.02 17.20
C GLY A 43 -8.58 -7.20 18.41
N ASN A 44 -7.77 -7.78 19.31
CA ASN A 44 -7.23 -7.13 20.50
C ASN A 44 -5.69 -7.07 20.53
N LEU A 45 -5.00 -7.32 19.40
CA LEU A 45 -3.55 -7.14 19.30
C LEU A 45 -3.16 -5.66 19.47
N ALA A 46 -2.12 -5.41 20.26
CA ALA A 46 -1.59 -4.06 20.50
C ALA A 46 -0.94 -3.48 19.23
N PRO A 47 -1.39 -2.31 18.70
CA PRO A 47 -0.86 -1.76 17.45
C PRO A 47 0.60 -1.30 17.47
N LEU A 48 1.21 -1.14 18.66
CA LEU A 48 2.56 -0.59 18.80
C LEU A 48 3.67 -1.60 18.53
N ASP A 49 3.45 -2.87 18.91
CA ASP A 49 4.47 -3.93 18.87
C ASP A 49 4.29 -4.89 17.69
N ILE A 50 3.27 -4.66 16.86
CA ILE A 50 2.85 -5.56 15.77
C ILE A 50 3.76 -5.51 14.52
N ILE A 51 4.59 -4.48 14.39
CA ILE A 51 5.64 -4.38 13.37
C ILE A 51 6.99 -4.36 14.10
N PRO A 52 7.79 -5.44 14.04
CA PRO A 52 9.08 -5.46 14.73
C PRO A 52 10.03 -4.44 14.10
N PHE A 53 10.50 -3.47 14.88
CA PHE A 53 11.43 -2.45 14.41
C PHE A 53 12.77 -3.04 13.91
N LEU A 54 13.52 -2.23 13.18
CA LEU A 54 14.95 -2.43 12.94
C LEU A 54 15.73 -1.89 14.16
N ASP A 55 16.89 -2.51 14.45
CA ASP A 55 17.69 -2.22 15.63
C ASP A 55 18.47 -0.88 15.55
N ASP A 56 19.22 -0.55 16.60
CA ASP A 56 19.92 0.74 16.72
C ASP A 56 21.19 0.86 15.87
N SER A 57 21.61 -0.19 15.16
CA SER A 57 22.58 -0.06 14.06
C SER A 57 21.93 0.41 12.75
N TYR A 58 20.60 0.40 12.65
CA TYR A 58 19.89 0.82 11.44
C TYR A 58 20.02 2.32 11.16
N ILE A 59 20.74 2.63 10.08
CA ILE A 59 20.81 3.95 9.45
C ILE A 59 19.91 3.93 8.20
N ARG A 60 18.99 4.90 8.12
CA ARG A 60 18.07 5.08 6.99
C ARG A 60 18.81 5.37 5.68
N GLY A 61 18.43 4.70 4.61
CA GLY A 61 18.93 4.90 3.25
C GLY A 61 17.85 5.40 2.29
N ASP A 62 17.89 4.91 1.05
CA ASP A 62 16.99 5.31 -0.04
C ASP A 62 15.67 4.51 -0.06
N GLU A 63 15.52 3.51 0.81
CA GLU A 63 14.33 2.64 0.89
C GLU A 63 13.03 3.38 1.27
N LEU A 64 13.17 4.53 1.94
CA LEU A 64 12.10 5.48 2.31
C LEU A 64 12.06 6.74 1.42
N SER A 65 12.83 6.80 0.32
CA SER A 65 12.89 7.94 -0.62
C SER A 65 11.51 8.45 -1.06
N HIS A 66 10.60 7.55 -1.40
CA HIS A 66 9.21 7.85 -1.81
C HIS A 66 8.28 8.30 -0.69
N GLN A 67 8.70 8.11 0.57
CA GLN A 67 7.87 8.29 1.77
C GLN A 67 8.30 9.49 2.61
N ILE A 68 9.42 10.12 2.28
CA ILE A 68 9.96 11.33 2.89
C ILE A 68 9.91 12.46 1.86
N ILE A 69 9.56 13.68 2.29
CA ILE A 69 9.43 14.84 1.39
C ILE A 69 10.82 15.31 0.90
N LYS A 70 11.31 14.69 -0.19
CA LYS A 70 12.57 15.00 -0.90
C LYS A 70 12.50 14.67 -2.41
N PRO A 71 13.38 15.26 -3.24
CA PRO A 71 13.39 14.98 -4.68
C PRO A 71 14.11 13.66 -5.07
N GLY A 72 13.35 12.57 -5.23
CA GLY A 72 13.58 11.50 -6.24
C GLY A 72 14.09 10.09 -5.84
N ARG A 73 13.25 9.04 -6.09
CA ARG A 73 13.59 7.69 -6.67
C ARG A 73 14.41 6.65 -5.84
N VAL A 74 14.40 5.29 -6.00
CA VAL A 74 13.62 4.27 -6.79
C VAL A 74 13.61 2.88 -6.07
N SER A 75 12.71 1.92 -6.44
CA SER A 75 13.03 0.51 -6.89
C SER A 75 12.23 -0.72 -6.31
N GLN A 76 12.22 -1.91 -6.99
CA GLN A 76 10.97 -2.69 -7.26
C GLN A 76 11.06 -4.32 -7.39
N VAL A 77 10.19 -5.24 -6.79
CA VAL A 77 9.92 -6.76 -7.05
C VAL A 77 8.50 -7.71 -7.05
N HIS A 78 7.10 -7.48 -6.93
CA HIS A 78 5.80 -8.25 -7.48
C HIS A 78 4.18 -7.94 -7.30
N VAL A 79 3.31 -7.51 -8.32
CA VAL A 79 1.96 -7.97 -8.99
C VAL A 79 1.55 -7.07 -10.23
N GLY A 80 1.20 -7.66 -11.40
CA GLY A 80 1.27 -7.03 -12.75
C GLY A 80 0.03 -6.51 -13.53
N LEU A 81 -0.55 -7.33 -14.43
CA LEU A 81 -1.03 -6.91 -15.77
C LEU A 81 -2.14 -5.85 -15.85
N LEU A 82 -3.22 -5.96 -15.06
CA LEU A 82 -4.30 -4.94 -15.08
C LEU A 82 -3.79 -3.56 -14.68
N LEU A 83 -2.87 -3.51 -13.70
CA LEU A 83 -2.32 -2.28 -13.17
C LEU A 83 -1.39 -1.62 -14.19
N ALA A 84 -0.65 -2.44 -14.96
CA ALA A 84 0.17 -1.97 -16.07
C ALA A 84 -0.69 -1.35 -17.17
N PHE A 85 -1.80 -2.00 -17.54
CA PHE A 85 -2.75 -1.46 -18.52
C PHE A 85 -3.43 -0.17 -18.06
N MET A 86 -3.77 -0.06 -16.77
CA MET A 86 -4.28 1.19 -16.20
C MET A 86 -3.23 2.30 -16.24
N TRP A 87 -1.98 2.03 -15.85
CA TRP A 87 -0.89 3.01 -15.89
C TRP A 87 -0.58 3.47 -17.32
N GLU A 88 -0.52 2.54 -18.27
CA GLU A 88 -0.32 2.81 -19.70
C GLU A 88 -1.47 3.65 -20.26
N SER A 89 -2.72 3.27 -20.02
CA SER A 89 -3.91 4.00 -20.51
C SER A 89 -4.03 5.40 -19.91
N ILE A 90 -3.72 5.57 -18.62
CA ILE A 90 -3.70 6.88 -17.95
C ILE A 90 -2.55 7.74 -18.49
N THR A 91 -1.36 7.17 -18.68
CA THR A 91 -0.21 7.85 -19.30
C THR A 91 -0.53 8.31 -20.72
N ARG A 92 -1.10 7.43 -21.55
CA ARG A 92 -1.47 7.67 -22.95
C ARG A 92 -2.54 8.75 -23.10
N THR A 93 -3.46 8.89 -22.13
CA THR A 93 -4.49 9.95 -22.13
C THR A 93 -4.03 11.27 -21.52
N ARG A 94 -2.99 11.26 -20.68
CA ARG A 94 -2.40 12.46 -20.05
C ARG A 94 -1.23 13.06 -20.83
N LEU A 95 -0.58 12.28 -21.71
CA LEU A 95 0.63 12.63 -22.46
C LEU A 95 0.48 13.96 -23.24
N PRO A 96 1.11 15.06 -22.79
CA PRO A 96 1.17 16.30 -23.56
C PRO A 96 2.29 16.17 -24.61
N PRO A 97 2.12 16.66 -25.85
CA PRO A 97 3.17 16.59 -26.87
C PRO A 97 4.47 17.33 -26.52
N SER A 98 4.50 18.10 -25.43
CA SER A 98 5.59 19.01 -25.05
C SER A 98 6.65 18.42 -24.13
N ASP A 99 6.38 17.31 -23.42
CA ASP A 99 7.39 16.65 -22.58
C ASP A 99 7.15 15.12 -22.45
N PRO A 100 7.76 14.30 -23.33
CA PRO A 100 7.76 12.84 -23.22
C PRO A 100 8.72 12.32 -22.12
N THR A 101 9.63 13.16 -21.61
CA THR A 101 10.66 12.79 -20.63
C THR A 101 10.20 12.91 -19.18
N SER A 102 9.12 13.65 -18.93
CA SER A 102 8.44 13.78 -17.63
C SER A 102 8.33 12.45 -16.87
N GLU A 103 8.66 12.49 -15.58
CA GLU A 103 8.61 11.32 -14.70
C GLU A 103 7.18 10.98 -14.28
N THR A 104 6.91 9.68 -14.18
CA THR A 104 5.64 9.12 -13.67
C THR A 104 5.94 8.00 -12.68
N THR A 105 5.19 7.95 -11.59
CA THR A 105 5.26 6.93 -10.54
C THR A 105 3.94 6.17 -10.45
N PHE A 106 3.97 4.85 -10.41
CA PHE A 106 2.85 4.04 -9.95
C PHE A 106 3.04 3.73 -8.47
N ALA A 107 2.29 4.44 -7.62
CA ALA A 107 2.32 4.26 -6.17
C ALA A 107 1.15 3.37 -5.74
N ARG A 108 1.44 2.17 -5.25
CA ARG A 108 0.42 1.15 -5.04
C ARG A 108 0.36 0.69 -3.58
N ALA A 109 -0.84 0.72 -3.01
CA ALA A 109 -1.11 0.21 -1.67
C ALA A 109 -1.13 -1.32 -1.61
N ILE A 110 -0.46 -1.86 -0.59
CA ILE A 110 -0.22 -3.29 -0.36
C ILE A 110 -0.58 -3.64 1.10
N ASP A 111 -1.47 -4.63 1.27
CA ASP A 111 -1.60 -5.33 2.56
C ASP A 111 -0.33 -6.14 2.83
N VAL A 112 0.34 -5.80 3.92
CA VAL A 112 1.65 -6.34 4.31
C VAL A 112 1.59 -7.32 5.48
N ARG A 113 0.39 -7.66 5.99
CA ARG A 113 0.20 -8.60 7.12
C ARG A 113 0.99 -9.91 6.92
N ARG A 114 0.80 -10.52 5.75
CA ARG A 114 1.47 -11.75 5.28
C ARG A 114 2.99 -11.68 5.08
N PHE A 115 3.58 -10.49 5.12
CA PHE A 115 5.05 -10.31 5.07
C PHE A 115 5.65 -10.08 6.47
N LEU A 116 4.82 -9.67 7.43
CA LEU A 116 5.20 -9.42 8.82
C LEU A 116 4.74 -10.54 9.78
N ASN A 117 4.17 -11.63 9.25
CA ASN A 117 3.52 -12.71 10.01
C ASN A 117 2.35 -12.25 10.91
N VAL A 118 1.73 -11.12 10.57
CA VAL A 118 0.52 -10.62 11.25
C VAL A 118 -0.70 -11.40 10.77
N PRO A 119 -1.65 -11.79 11.64
CA PRO A 119 -2.88 -12.46 11.23
C PRO A 119 -3.67 -11.64 10.19
N SER A 120 -4.20 -12.30 9.16
CA SER A 120 -5.13 -11.69 8.20
C SER A 120 -6.38 -11.13 8.88
N THR A 121 -6.71 -11.66 10.05
CA THR A 121 -7.80 -11.28 10.94
C THR A 121 -7.50 -10.06 11.82
N TYR A 122 -6.33 -9.40 11.68
CA TYR A 122 -6.02 -8.13 12.37
C TYR A 122 -6.76 -6.94 11.72
N SER A 123 -7.54 -6.24 12.54
CA SER A 123 -8.47 -5.16 12.15
C SER A 123 -7.85 -3.77 12.01
N GLY A 124 -6.60 -3.56 12.45
CA GLY A 124 -5.94 -2.25 12.36
C GLY A 124 -5.21 -2.00 11.03
N LEU A 125 -4.52 -0.87 10.94
CA LEU A 125 -3.73 -0.44 9.78
C LEU A 125 -2.41 -1.23 9.65
N ILE A 126 -2.30 -2.10 8.64
CA ILE A 126 -1.06 -2.83 8.24
C ILE A 126 -0.94 -2.77 6.71
N GLN A 127 -0.64 -1.56 6.22
CA GLN A 127 -0.49 -1.25 4.81
C GLN A 127 0.85 -0.53 4.56
N ASN A 128 1.54 -0.91 3.48
CA ASN A 128 2.67 -0.14 2.95
C ASN A 128 2.50 0.07 1.44
N MET A 129 3.42 0.83 0.84
CA MET A 129 3.35 1.28 -0.54
C MET A 129 4.51 0.75 -1.38
N ALA A 130 4.12 0.33 -2.57
CA ALA A 130 4.96 -0.12 -3.65
C ALA A 130 5.15 1.02 -4.67
N TYR A 131 6.37 1.34 -5.09
CA TYR A 131 6.66 2.49 -5.97
C TYR A 131 7.44 2.12 -7.24
N ASN A 132 6.77 2.21 -8.39
CA ASN A 132 7.39 2.02 -9.69
C ASN A 132 7.56 3.37 -10.40
N ASP A 133 8.78 3.87 -10.56
CA ASP A 133 9.03 5.04 -11.42
C ASP A 133 9.39 4.65 -12.85
N SER A 134 9.01 5.51 -13.78
CA SER A 134 9.40 5.48 -15.20
C SER A 134 9.23 6.89 -15.81
N THR A 135 9.27 7.03 -17.13
CA THR A 135 8.88 8.26 -17.84
C THR A 135 7.61 8.02 -18.67
N LEU A 136 6.89 9.09 -19.03
CA LEU A 136 5.68 8.99 -19.84
C LEU A 136 5.95 8.24 -21.17
N GLN A 137 7.09 8.52 -21.81
CA GLN A 137 7.53 7.77 -22.98
C GLN A 137 7.82 6.30 -22.70
N GLN A 138 8.60 5.99 -21.66
CA GLN A 138 8.95 4.60 -21.34
C GLN A 138 7.72 3.73 -21.04
N ILE A 139 6.65 4.31 -20.49
CA ILE A 139 5.38 3.61 -20.26
C ILE A 139 4.54 3.49 -21.55
N SER A 140 4.66 4.41 -22.50
CA SER A 140 4.00 4.32 -23.82
C SER A 140 4.68 3.33 -24.78
N ASP A 141 6.02 3.23 -24.72
CA ASP A 141 6.84 2.49 -25.69
C ASP A 141 7.11 1.03 -25.26
N GLN A 142 6.93 0.70 -23.98
CA GLN A 142 7.14 -0.66 -23.47
C GLN A 142 5.92 -1.57 -23.69
N LEU A 143 6.19 -2.86 -23.91
CA LEU A 143 5.14 -3.89 -23.89
C LEU A 143 4.47 -3.93 -22.52
N LEU A 144 3.14 -4.12 -22.51
CA LEU A 144 2.36 -4.40 -21.30
C LEU A 144 2.94 -5.54 -20.47
N GLY A 145 3.55 -6.55 -21.11
CA GLY A 145 4.27 -7.63 -20.41
C GLY A 145 5.49 -7.14 -19.62
N CYS A 146 6.22 -6.13 -20.11
CA CYS A 146 7.37 -5.54 -19.42
C CYS A 146 6.94 -4.64 -18.28
N ILE A 147 5.93 -3.78 -18.48
CA ILE A 147 5.35 -2.94 -17.41
C ILE A 147 4.68 -3.85 -16.36
N ALA A 148 3.96 -4.89 -16.79
CA ALA A 148 3.43 -5.90 -15.90
C ALA A 148 4.52 -6.74 -15.23
N SER A 149 5.71 -6.88 -15.84
CA SER A 149 6.90 -7.44 -15.22
C SER A 149 7.53 -6.47 -14.23
N GLN A 150 7.48 -5.15 -14.46
CA GLN A 150 7.92 -4.10 -13.53
C GLN A 150 6.93 -3.93 -12.38
N LEU A 151 5.63 -4.11 -12.56
CA LEU A 151 4.69 -4.18 -11.45
C LEU A 151 4.74 -5.58 -10.78
N ARG A 152 4.88 -6.69 -11.55
CA ARG A 152 5.43 -8.00 -11.07
C ARG A 152 6.88 -7.87 -10.59
N GLN A 153 7.41 -6.67 -10.62
CA GLN A 153 8.58 -6.32 -9.90
C GLN A 153 8.31 -5.07 -9.04
N GLU A 154 7.35 -4.98 -8.09
CA GLU A 154 7.48 -4.09 -6.88
C GLU A 154 7.52 -4.80 -5.48
N ILE A 155 6.46 -5.51 -5.12
CA ILE A 155 6.31 -6.29 -3.88
C ILE A 155 7.15 -7.60 -3.78
N ASP A 156 8.45 -7.51 -3.53
CA ASP A 156 9.24 -8.66 -3.03
C ASP A 156 8.91 -8.97 -1.56
N PRO A 157 8.84 -10.23 -1.09
CA PRO A 157 8.55 -10.48 0.32
C PRO A 157 9.64 -9.93 1.28
N PRO A 158 10.95 -10.25 1.13
CA PRO A 158 11.99 -9.65 1.97
C PRO A 158 12.09 -8.12 1.85
N LYS A 159 12.01 -7.56 0.63
CA LYS A 159 12.05 -6.09 0.45
C LYS A 159 10.90 -5.39 1.15
N ILE A 160 9.68 -5.93 1.06
CA ILE A 160 8.49 -5.29 1.63
C ILE A 160 8.43 -5.46 3.14
N GLU A 161 8.88 -6.59 3.69
CA GLU A 161 9.13 -6.70 5.13
C GLU A 161 10.09 -5.59 5.58
N PHE A 162 11.29 -5.54 5.01
CA PHE A 162 12.33 -4.57 5.35
C PHE A 162 11.85 -3.11 5.21
N ARG A 163 11.25 -2.74 4.06
CA ARG A 163 10.72 -1.38 3.82
C ARG A 163 9.60 -1.00 4.78
N THR A 164 8.79 -1.96 5.25
CA THR A 164 7.74 -1.68 6.24
C THR A 164 8.31 -1.51 7.64
N ARG A 165 9.26 -2.35 8.03
CA ARG A 165 9.98 -2.23 9.31
C ARG A 165 10.79 -0.93 9.37
N ALA A 166 11.46 -0.56 8.28
CA ALA A 166 12.14 0.74 8.13
C ALA A 166 11.20 1.94 8.33
N LEU A 167 10.04 1.94 7.67
CA LEU A 167 9.04 3.01 7.81
C LEU A 167 8.50 3.10 9.24
N ALA A 168 8.20 1.94 9.86
CA ALA A 168 7.72 1.88 11.24
C ALA A 168 8.78 2.37 12.23
N THR A 169 10.05 2.01 12.03
CA THR A 169 11.19 2.51 12.83
C THR A 169 11.40 4.02 12.67
N GLU A 170 11.30 4.56 11.45
CA GLU A 170 11.40 6.01 11.22
C GLU A 170 10.26 6.77 11.90
N LEU A 171 9.02 6.28 11.78
CA LEU A 171 7.85 6.83 12.46
C LEU A 171 7.96 6.71 13.99
N HIS A 172 8.53 5.64 14.52
CA HIS A 172 8.76 5.46 15.96
C HIS A 172 9.81 6.44 16.49
N ARG A 173 10.98 6.53 15.83
CA ARG A 173 12.09 7.44 16.20
C ARG A 173 11.73 8.92 16.01
N SER A 174 10.86 9.25 15.05
CA SER A 174 10.48 10.62 14.72
C SER A 174 9.45 11.21 15.67
N ARG A 175 9.83 12.24 16.43
CA ARG A 175 8.91 13.04 17.25
C ARG A 175 7.90 13.81 16.40
N ASP A 176 8.37 14.48 15.35
CA ASP A 176 7.52 15.09 14.32
C ASP A 176 7.42 14.14 13.12
N LYS A 177 6.18 13.79 12.76
CA LYS A 177 5.83 12.85 11.68
C LYS A 177 5.35 13.56 10.41
N SER A 178 5.25 14.89 10.41
CA SER A 178 4.73 15.69 9.29
C SER A 178 5.52 15.54 7.98
N HIS A 179 6.78 15.13 8.07
CA HIS A 179 7.68 14.91 6.94
C HIS A 179 7.51 13.54 6.26
N VAL A 180 6.65 12.66 6.78
CA VAL A 180 6.41 11.31 6.26
C VAL A 180 5.03 11.24 5.60
N SER A 181 4.96 10.73 4.36
CA SER A 181 3.70 10.49 3.65
C SER A 181 3.81 9.34 2.65
N CYS A 182 2.84 8.42 2.66
CA CYS A 182 2.73 7.33 1.70
C CYS A 182 2.57 7.77 0.24
N THR A 183 2.42 9.07 -0.04
CA THR A 183 2.43 9.62 -1.41
C THR A 183 3.34 10.84 -1.55
N ALA A 184 4.39 10.98 -0.72
CA ALA A 184 5.24 12.18 -0.65
C ALA A 184 5.84 12.62 -2.00
N THR A 185 6.23 11.67 -2.86
CA THR A 185 6.81 11.96 -4.19
C THR A 185 5.83 11.78 -5.36
N VAL A 186 4.53 11.59 -5.11
CA VAL A 186 3.58 11.13 -6.14
C VAL A 186 2.87 12.31 -6.80
N SER A 187 3.40 12.76 -7.94
CA SER A 187 2.85 13.86 -8.75
C SER A 187 1.37 13.66 -9.15
N PRO A 188 0.43 14.52 -8.74
CA PRO A 188 -0.99 14.36 -9.12
C PRO A 188 -1.26 14.46 -10.63
N SER A 189 -0.37 15.11 -11.40
CA SER A 189 -0.51 15.27 -12.85
C SER A 189 0.02 14.06 -13.62
N THR A 190 1.22 13.57 -13.33
CA THR A 190 1.89 12.51 -14.12
C THR A 190 1.80 11.12 -13.49
N SER A 191 1.64 11.01 -12.18
CA SER A 191 1.68 9.75 -11.43
C SER A 191 0.29 9.18 -11.13
N VAL A 192 0.24 7.94 -10.66
CA VAL A 192 -0.98 7.20 -10.32
C VAL A 192 -0.85 6.58 -8.93
N SER A 193 -1.74 6.96 -8.01
CA SER A 193 -1.94 6.26 -6.74
C SER A 193 -3.04 5.20 -6.91
N PHE A 194 -2.80 3.95 -6.48
CA PHE A 194 -3.74 2.84 -6.65
C PHE A 194 -3.85 1.95 -5.41
N SER A 195 -5.08 1.64 -4.99
CA SER A 195 -5.36 0.62 -3.96
C SER A 195 -6.29 -0.45 -4.54
N SER A 196 -6.04 -1.72 -4.21
CA SER A 196 -6.73 -2.87 -4.82
C SER A 196 -7.60 -3.59 -3.81
N TRP A 197 -8.91 -3.35 -3.88
CA TRP A 197 -9.89 -3.95 -2.97
C TRP A 197 -10.43 -5.30 -3.51
N ALA A 198 -9.85 -5.84 -4.59
CA ALA A 198 -10.28 -7.09 -5.24
C ALA A 198 -9.98 -8.38 -4.45
N LYS A 199 -9.75 -8.27 -3.14
CA LYS A 199 -9.47 -9.37 -2.20
C LYS A 199 -10.21 -9.27 -0.87
N VAL A 200 -10.81 -8.12 -0.55
CA VAL A 200 -11.71 -7.98 0.61
C VAL A 200 -13.08 -8.55 0.25
N ASN A 201 -13.74 -9.20 1.20
CA ASN A 201 -15.05 -9.81 0.99
C ASN A 201 -16.09 -9.16 1.92
N LEU A 202 -16.56 -7.99 1.48
CA LEU A 202 -17.43 -7.06 2.21
C LEU A 202 -18.87 -7.57 2.44
N CYS A 203 -19.10 -8.88 2.28
CA CYS A 203 -20.38 -9.60 2.36
C CYS A 203 -20.20 -10.96 3.08
#